data_AF-A0A7C2VLE7-F1
#
_entry.id   AF-A0A7C2VLE7-F1
#
_cell.length_a   1.000
_cell.length_b   1.000
_cell.length_c   1.000
_cell.angle_alpha   90.00
_cell.angle_beta   90.00
_cell.angle_gamma   90.00
#
_symmetry.space_group_name_H-M   'P 1'
#
loop_
_entity.id
_entity.type
_entity.pdbx_description
1 polymer ?
#
loop_
_entity_poly.entity_id
_entity_poly.type
_entity_poly.pdbx_seq_one_letter_code
_entity_poly.pdbx_strand_id
1 'polypeptide(L)'
;MSQGKRVEIEIDAIKTPAGEVPTVESVKKIVDGLNLLSEDVNAISLSLSESLNLLMAEVKSVQKVIANTVVSSEAAMEAVKRLERKIDSFLKMEIERWETLQQVLAIMSEVLKTIQSELHERTSETLSRLDTLLSLLIPPTAPSPEKKHFSEKKSKPLKKLR
;
A
#
# COMPACT_ATOMS: atom_id res chain seq x y z
N MET A 1 48.88 -9.38 9.56
CA MET A 1 49.96 -8.38 9.62
C MET A 1 51.25 -9.08 9.19
N SER A 2 51.56 -9.08 7.89
CA SER A 2 52.83 -9.64 7.41
C SER A 2 53.95 -8.69 7.81
N GLN A 3 54.86 -9.15 8.68
CA GLN A 3 56.09 -8.42 8.94
C GLN A 3 56.89 -8.40 7.63
N GLY A 4 57.02 -7.23 7.01
CA GLY A 4 57.80 -7.09 5.78
C GLY A 4 59.22 -7.62 6.03
N LYS A 5 59.64 -8.61 5.25
CA LYS A 5 61.02 -9.10 5.25
C LYS A 5 61.93 -7.91 4.90
N ARG A 6 62.70 -7.43 5.86
CA ARG A 6 63.81 -6.51 5.60
C ARG A 6 64.95 -7.33 5.00
N VAL A 7 65.39 -6.96 3.81
CA VAL A 7 66.63 -7.46 3.21
C VAL A 7 67.74 -6.53 3.66
N GLU A 8 68.56 -6.98 4.59
CA GLU A 8 69.71 -6.24 5.10
C GLU A 8 70.97 -6.81 4.41
N ILE A 9 71.72 -5.95 3.71
CA ILE A 9 72.89 -6.34 2.92
C ILE A 9 74.09 -5.58 3.45
N GLU A 10 75.05 -6.33 4.00
CA GLU A 10 76.34 -5.81 4.43
C GLU A 10 77.32 -5.74 3.24
N ILE A 11 77.95 -4.59 3.04
CA ILE A 11 78.84 -4.31 1.92
C ILE A 11 80.28 -4.22 2.44
N ASP A 12 81.06 -5.23 2.12
CA ASP A 12 82.49 -5.31 2.39
C ASP A 12 83.25 -4.63 1.26
N ALA A 13 84.24 -3.79 1.59
CA ALA A 13 85.05 -3.06 0.62
C ALA A 13 86.54 -3.33 0.80
N ILE A 14 87.27 -3.38 -0.31
CA ILE A 14 88.73 -3.46 -0.35
C ILE A 14 89.33 -2.10 -0.70
N LYS A 15 90.46 -1.76 -0.09
CA LYS A 15 91.17 -0.50 -0.33
C LYS A 15 92.06 -0.64 -1.56
N THR A 16 91.83 0.21 -2.56
CA THR A 16 92.65 0.27 -3.78
C THR A 16 93.29 1.65 -3.92
N PRO A 17 94.30 1.83 -4.81
CA PRO A 17 94.91 3.14 -5.04
C PRO A 17 93.93 4.23 -5.50
N ALA A 18 92.78 3.84 -6.06
CA ALA A 18 91.72 4.75 -6.48
C ALA A 18 90.63 4.98 -5.42
N GLY A 19 90.70 4.30 -4.27
CA GLY A 19 89.70 4.36 -3.19
C GLY A 19 89.17 2.99 -2.75
N GLU A 20 88.21 3.00 -1.84
CA GLU A 20 87.51 1.78 -1.41
C GLU A 20 86.52 1.32 -2.48
N VAL A 21 86.57 0.03 -2.83
CA VAL A 21 85.68 -0.59 -3.81
C VAL A 21 85.03 -1.83 -3.21
N PRO A 22 83.72 -2.05 -3.40
CA PRO A 22 83.03 -3.24 -2.92
C PRO A 22 83.68 -4.53 -3.42
N THR A 23 83.68 -5.55 -2.60
CA THR A 23 84.09 -6.89 -3.03
C THR A 23 83.10 -7.48 -4.03
N VAL A 24 83.59 -8.40 -4.86
CA VAL A 24 82.74 -9.17 -5.78
C VAL A 24 81.62 -9.91 -5.03
N GLU A 25 81.91 -10.40 -3.82
CA GLU A 25 80.92 -11.06 -2.96
C GLU A 25 79.83 -10.10 -2.49
N SER A 26 80.17 -8.87 -2.10
CA SER A 26 79.18 -7.85 -1.72
C SER A 26 78.30 -7.45 -2.90
N VAL A 27 78.86 -7.31 -4.10
CA VAL A 27 78.06 -7.08 -5.32
C VAL A 27 77.12 -8.26 -5.59
N LYS A 28 77.58 -9.50 -5.39
CA LYS A 28 76.74 -10.69 -5.53
C LYS A 28 75.58 -10.71 -4.53
N LYS A 29 75.83 -10.38 -3.25
CA LYS A 29 74.77 -10.24 -2.22
C LYS A 29 73.73 -9.20 -2.61
N ILE A 30 74.14 -8.08 -3.23
CA ILE A 30 73.21 -7.06 -3.74
C ILE A 30 72.34 -7.61 -4.87
N VAL A 31 72.95 -8.30 -5.84
CA VAL A 31 72.22 -8.91 -6.97
C VAL A 31 71.21 -9.94 -6.47
N ASP A 32 71.61 -10.81 -5.54
CA ASP A 32 70.73 -11.83 -4.96
C ASP A 32 69.55 -11.18 -4.18
N GLY A 33 69.81 -10.11 -3.43
CA GLY A 33 68.76 -9.34 -2.76
C GLY A 33 67.78 -8.67 -3.73
N LEU A 34 68.28 -8.12 -4.84
CA LEU A 34 67.44 -7.54 -5.89
C LEU A 34 66.60 -8.60 -6.61
N ASN A 35 67.14 -9.80 -6.81
CA ASN A 35 66.40 -10.91 -7.40
C ASN A 35 65.22 -11.34 -6.51
N LEU A 36 65.43 -11.45 -5.19
CA LEU A 36 64.36 -11.75 -4.23
C LEU A 36 63.28 -10.66 -4.24
N LEU A 37 63.67 -9.39 -4.25
CA LEU A 37 62.73 -8.26 -4.38
C LEU A 37 61.93 -8.33 -5.68
N SER A 38 62.57 -8.70 -6.80
CA SER A 38 61.90 -8.87 -8.10
C SER A 38 60.85 -9.99 -8.06
N GLU A 39 61.17 -11.12 -7.44
CA GLU A 39 60.23 -12.23 -7.24
C GLU A 39 59.03 -11.81 -6.38
N ASP A 40 59.27 -11.12 -5.27
CA ASP A 40 58.21 -10.61 -4.38
C ASP A 40 57.29 -9.62 -5.10
N VAL A 41 57.87 -8.70 -5.89
CA VAL A 41 57.10 -7.74 -6.70
C VAL A 41 56.23 -8.46 -7.74
N ASN A 42 56.77 -9.49 -8.40
CA ASN A 42 56.00 -10.29 -9.36
C ASN A 42 54.84 -11.04 -8.68
N ALA A 43 55.08 -11.63 -7.51
CA ALA A 43 54.05 -12.33 -6.74
C ALA A 43 52.93 -11.38 -6.30
N ILE A 44 53.28 -10.18 -5.81
CA ILE A 44 52.31 -9.14 -5.44
C ILE A 44 51.51 -8.70 -6.67
N SER A 45 52.17 -8.48 -7.80
CA SER A 45 51.51 -8.08 -9.05
C SER A 45 50.49 -9.12 -9.51
N LEU A 46 50.84 -10.41 -9.46
CA LEU A 46 49.93 -11.51 -9.82
C LEU A 46 48.73 -11.56 -8.86
N SER A 47 48.98 -11.52 -7.55
CA SER A 47 47.92 -11.52 -6.53
C SER A 47 46.98 -10.32 -6.66
N LEU A 48 47.51 -9.14 -6.96
CA LEU A 48 46.72 -7.94 -7.22
C LEU A 48 45.87 -8.11 -8.48
N SER A 49 46.44 -8.66 -9.55
CA SER A 49 45.70 -8.93 -10.80
C SER A 49 44.56 -9.91 -10.59
N GLU A 50 44.77 -10.98 -9.82
CA GLU A 50 43.72 -11.93 -9.46
C GLU A 50 42.61 -11.26 -8.64
N SER A 51 42.99 -10.46 -7.65
CA SER A 51 42.05 -9.70 -6.82
C SER A 51 41.21 -8.72 -7.65
N LEU A 52 41.82 -8.02 -8.60
CA LEU A 52 41.10 -7.12 -9.52
C LEU A 52 40.14 -7.88 -10.44
N ASN A 53 40.53 -9.06 -10.93
CA ASN A 53 39.66 -9.89 -11.76
C ASN A 53 38.44 -10.39 -10.97
N LEU A 54 38.62 -10.81 -9.73
CA LEU A 54 37.53 -11.19 -8.84
C LEU A 54 36.60 -10.01 -8.57
N LEU A 55 37.16 -8.84 -8.24
CA LEU A 55 36.38 -7.62 -8.01
C LEU A 55 35.57 -7.23 -9.26
N MET A 56 36.15 -7.32 -10.45
CA MET A 56 35.43 -7.06 -11.70
C MET A 56 34.27 -8.05 -11.92
N ALA A 57 34.45 -9.32 -11.57
CA ALA A 57 33.38 -10.32 -11.66
C ALA A 57 32.24 -10.02 -10.67
N GLU A 58 32.57 -9.62 -9.44
CA GLU A 58 31.59 -9.21 -8.43
C GLU A 58 30.81 -7.98 -8.88
N VAL A 59 31.48 -6.96 -9.41
CA VAL A 59 30.83 -5.74 -9.93
C VAL A 59 29.83 -6.09 -11.04
N LYS A 60 30.22 -6.97 -11.98
CA LYS A 60 29.30 -7.45 -13.04
C LYS A 60 28.10 -8.22 -12.47
N SER A 61 28.32 -9.03 -11.43
CA SER A 61 27.26 -9.74 -10.74
C SER A 61 26.26 -8.77 -10.10
N VAL A 62 26.76 -7.77 -9.38
CA VAL A 62 25.93 -6.72 -8.76
C VAL A 62 25.14 -5.94 -9.82
N GLN A 63 25.77 -5.56 -10.93
CA GLN A 63 25.08 -4.90 -12.05
C GLN A 63 23.92 -5.74 -12.60
N LYS A 64 24.11 -7.06 -12.73
CA LYS A 64 23.06 -7.99 -13.17
C LYS A 64 21.91 -8.04 -12.18
N VAL A 65 22.21 -8.09 -10.87
CA VAL A 65 21.17 -8.08 -9.82
C VAL A 65 20.38 -6.77 -9.86
N ILE A 66 21.05 -5.63 -10.01
CA ILE A 66 20.40 -4.32 -10.12
C ILE A 66 19.47 -4.30 -11.33
N ALA A 67 19.94 -4.72 -12.52
CA ALA A 67 19.12 -4.75 -13.73
C ALA A 67 17.86 -5.62 -13.57
N ASN A 68 18.00 -6.82 -13.00
CA ASN A 68 16.87 -7.70 -12.74
C ASN A 68 15.87 -7.11 -11.74
N THR A 69 16.38 -6.40 -10.72
CA THR A 69 15.55 -5.75 -9.71
C THR A 69 14.78 -4.58 -10.30
N VAL A 70 15.39 -3.78 -11.19
CA VAL A 70 14.72 -2.69 -11.91
C VAL A 70 13.55 -3.24 -12.74
N VAL A 71 13.79 -4.27 -13.56
CA VAL A 71 12.74 -4.89 -14.40
C VAL A 71 11.60 -5.45 -13.52
N SER A 72 11.94 -6.10 -12.42
CA SER A 72 10.93 -6.66 -11.50
C SER A 72 10.10 -5.55 -10.83
N SER A 73 10.75 -4.43 -10.48
CA SER A 73 10.08 -3.24 -9.91
C SER A 73 9.13 -2.60 -10.91
N GLU A 74 9.54 -2.45 -12.17
CA GLU A 74 8.69 -1.90 -13.23
C GLU A 74 7.45 -2.79 -13.47
N ALA A 75 7.63 -4.11 -13.48
CA ALA A 75 6.52 -5.06 -13.61
C ALA A 75 5.54 -4.97 -12.42
N ALA A 76 6.06 -4.83 -11.20
CA ALA A 76 5.23 -4.63 -10.01
C ALA A 76 4.45 -3.31 -10.08
N MET A 77 5.09 -2.23 -10.53
CA MET A 77 4.44 -0.92 -10.69
C MET A 77 3.30 -0.97 -11.72
N GLU A 78 3.49 -1.69 -12.84
CA GLU A 78 2.41 -1.86 -13.82
C GLU A 78 1.25 -2.73 -13.27
N ALA A 79 1.56 -3.74 -12.44
CA ALA A 79 0.52 -4.53 -11.77
C ALA A 79 -0.30 -3.67 -10.79
N VAL A 80 0.35 -2.78 -10.02
CA VAL A 80 -0.33 -1.82 -9.14
C VAL A 80 -1.25 -0.89 -9.95
N LYS A 81 -0.76 -0.30 -11.04
CA LYS A 81 -1.58 0.55 -11.92
C LYS A 81 -2.80 -0.18 -12.49
N ARG A 82 -2.67 -1.46 -12.81
CA ARG A 82 -3.80 -2.29 -13.26
C ARG A 82 -4.82 -2.53 -12.15
N LEU A 83 -4.35 -2.72 -10.91
CA LEU A 83 -5.23 -2.88 -9.74
C LEU A 83 -5.97 -1.59 -9.43
N GLU A 84 -5.30 -0.44 -9.46
CA GLU A 84 -5.91 0.88 -9.29
C GLU A 84 -7.06 1.08 -10.30
N ARG A 85 -6.81 0.85 -11.60
CA ARG A 85 -7.85 0.94 -12.63
C ARG A 85 -9.03 0.00 -12.37
N LYS A 86 -8.77 -1.21 -11.87
CA LYS A 86 -9.83 -2.17 -11.53
C LYS A 86 -10.67 -1.68 -10.35
N ILE A 87 -10.02 -1.18 -9.29
CA ILE A 87 -10.69 -0.62 -8.12
C ILE A 87 -11.56 0.56 -8.53
N ASP A 88 -11.03 1.49 -9.33
CA ASP A 88 -11.80 2.65 -9.81
C ASP A 88 -13.02 2.22 -10.61
N SER A 89 -12.86 1.25 -11.53
CA SER A 89 -13.98 0.74 -12.33
C SER A 89 -15.05 0.05 -11.48
N PHE A 90 -14.63 -0.69 -10.45
CA PHE A 90 -15.53 -1.38 -9.54
C PHE A 90 -16.28 -0.38 -8.66
N LEU A 91 -15.59 0.61 -8.10
CA LEU A 91 -16.20 1.67 -7.30
C LEU A 91 -17.23 2.45 -8.13
N LYS A 92 -16.91 2.79 -9.38
CA LYS A 92 -17.85 3.48 -10.26
C LYS A 92 -19.12 2.66 -10.50
N MET A 93 -18.98 1.37 -10.81
CA MET A 93 -20.12 0.47 -11.02
C MET A 93 -20.97 0.34 -9.76
N GLU A 94 -20.33 0.24 -8.60
CA GLU A 94 -21.04 0.11 -7.33
C GLU A 94 -21.79 1.41 -6.97
N ILE A 95 -21.19 2.58 -7.22
CA ILE A 95 -21.87 3.88 -7.07
C ILE A 95 -23.12 3.96 -7.96
N GLU A 96 -22.99 3.65 -9.27
CA GLU A 96 -24.12 3.67 -10.21
C GLU A 96 -25.24 2.69 -9.77
N ARG A 97 -24.86 1.52 -9.24
CA ARG A 97 -25.78 0.54 -8.68
C ARG A 97 -26.51 1.08 -7.46
N TRP A 98 -25.80 1.74 -6.53
CA TRP A 98 -26.40 2.36 -5.35
C TRP A 98 -27.37 3.49 -5.71
N GLU A 99 -27.02 4.33 -6.68
CA GLU A 99 -27.90 5.38 -7.20
C GLU A 99 -29.18 4.78 -7.78
N THR A 100 -29.07 3.70 -8.56
CA THR A 100 -30.21 2.98 -9.12
C THR A 100 -31.11 2.42 -8.01
N LEU A 101 -30.52 1.80 -6.98
CA LEU A 101 -31.27 1.28 -5.84
C LEU A 101 -32.00 2.39 -5.06
N GLN A 102 -31.36 3.55 -4.87
CA GLN A 102 -32.01 4.70 -4.24
C GLN A 102 -33.21 5.21 -5.05
N GLN A 103 -33.08 5.27 -6.38
CA GLN A 103 -34.20 5.66 -7.26
C GLN A 103 -35.36 4.67 -7.14
N VAL A 104 -35.09 3.37 -7.19
CA VAL A 104 -36.12 2.33 -7.02
C VAL A 104 -36.81 2.46 -5.66
N LEU A 105 -36.05 2.69 -4.60
CA LEU A 105 -36.59 2.86 -3.25
C LEU A 105 -37.48 4.11 -3.15
N ALA A 106 -37.07 5.21 -3.78
CA ALA A 106 -37.88 6.43 -3.84
C ALA A 106 -39.21 6.20 -4.56
N ILE A 107 -39.18 5.52 -5.72
CA ILE A 107 -40.40 5.16 -6.47
C ILE A 107 -41.31 4.27 -5.61
N MET A 108 -40.76 3.22 -4.99
CA MET A 108 -41.52 2.34 -4.10
C MET A 108 -42.15 3.10 -2.94
N SER A 109 -41.43 4.04 -2.33
CA SER A 109 -41.97 4.88 -1.25
C SER A 109 -43.17 5.70 -1.73
N GLU A 110 -43.11 6.26 -2.93
CA GLU A 110 -44.20 7.07 -3.48
C GLU A 110 -45.43 6.23 -3.86
N VAL A 111 -45.20 5.04 -4.43
CA VAL A 111 -46.26 4.07 -4.71
C VAL A 111 -46.95 3.65 -3.41
N LEU A 112 -46.20 3.36 -2.34
CA LEU A 112 -46.77 3.00 -1.04
C LEU A 112 -47.60 4.12 -0.43
N LYS A 113 -47.16 5.38 -0.53
CA LYS A 113 -47.97 6.53 -0.09
C LYS A 113 -49.27 6.64 -0.90
N THR A 114 -49.19 6.44 -2.21
CA THR A 114 -50.38 6.50 -3.10
C THR A 114 -51.39 5.43 -2.70
N ILE A 115 -50.95 4.18 -2.56
CA ILE A 115 -51.80 3.07 -2.10
C ILE A 115 -52.40 3.38 -0.72
N GLN A 116 -51.62 3.92 0.21
CA GLN A 116 -52.11 4.30 1.53
C GLN A 116 -53.18 5.39 1.46
N SER A 117 -53.01 6.39 0.60
CA SER A 117 -53.99 7.46 0.37
C SER A 117 -55.29 6.91 -0.22
N GLU A 118 -55.19 6.10 -1.29
CA GLU A 118 -56.36 5.48 -1.93
C GLU A 118 -57.12 4.56 -0.97
N LEU A 119 -56.39 3.78 -0.16
CA LEU A 119 -56.99 2.92 0.85
C LEU A 119 -57.74 3.75 1.91
N HIS A 120 -57.14 4.86 2.36
CA HIS A 120 -57.77 5.76 3.32
C HIS A 120 -59.03 6.39 2.75
N GLU A 121 -58.98 6.88 1.51
CA GLU A 121 -60.12 7.47 0.80
C GLU A 121 -61.26 6.48 0.66
N ARG A 122 -61.00 5.27 0.13
CA ARG A 122 -62.03 4.22 0.00
C ARG A 122 -62.63 3.82 1.35
N THR A 123 -61.81 3.75 2.39
CA THR A 123 -62.29 3.44 3.74
C THR A 123 -63.18 4.56 4.27
N SER A 124 -62.82 5.83 4.03
CA SER A 124 -63.64 6.98 4.41
C SER A 124 -64.96 7.02 3.65
N GLU A 125 -64.95 6.81 2.33
CA GLU A 125 -66.15 6.76 1.50
C GLU A 125 -67.10 5.64 1.93
N THR A 126 -66.57 4.43 2.18
CA THR A 126 -67.39 3.30 2.60
C THR A 126 -68.01 3.52 3.97
N LEU A 127 -67.27 4.09 4.93
CA LEU A 127 -67.81 4.49 6.24
C LEU A 127 -68.89 5.57 6.11
N SER A 128 -68.68 6.59 5.28
CA SER A 128 -69.67 7.63 5.04
C SER A 128 -70.94 7.06 4.41
N ARG A 129 -70.82 6.17 3.42
CA ARG A 129 -71.97 5.48 2.81
C ARG A 129 -72.76 4.67 3.84
N LEU A 130 -72.06 3.93 4.71
CA LEU A 130 -72.70 3.17 5.79
C LEU A 130 -73.46 4.09 6.76
N ASP A 131 -72.88 5.23 7.12
CA ASP A 131 -73.53 6.23 7.98
C ASP A 131 -74.79 6.83 7.34
N THR A 132 -74.74 7.16 6.05
CA THR A 132 -75.95 7.57 5.30
C THR A 132 -77.01 6.48 5.22
N LEU A 133 -76.63 5.20 5.06
CA LEU A 133 -77.61 4.12 5.05
C LEU A 133 -78.24 3.91 6.43
N LEU A 134 -77.44 3.98 7.50
CA LEU A 134 -77.93 3.87 8.88
C LEU A 134 -78.89 5.00 9.22
N SER A 135 -78.59 6.24 8.82
CA SER A 135 -79.48 7.38 9.01
C SER A 135 -80.76 7.33 8.18
N LEU A 136 -80.80 6.60 7.05
CA LEU A 136 -82.03 6.33 6.30
C LEU A 136 -82.89 5.21 6.91
N LEU A 137 -82.26 4.24 7.57
CA LEU A 137 -82.93 3.12 8.25
C LEU A 137 -83.46 3.50 9.64
N ILE A 138 -82.86 4.50 10.28
CA ILE A 138 -83.31 5.05 11.55
C ILE A 138 -84.21 6.26 11.24
N PRO A 139 -85.54 6.22 11.47
CA PRO A 139 -86.38 7.40 11.28
C PRO A 139 -85.88 8.54 12.17
N PRO A 140 -85.99 9.82 11.75
CA PRO A 140 -85.52 10.93 12.57
C PRO A 140 -86.23 10.86 13.92
N THR A 141 -85.47 10.54 14.96
CA THR A 141 -85.95 10.69 16.33
C THR A 141 -86.24 12.17 16.53
N ALA A 142 -87.49 12.48 16.86
CA ALA A 142 -87.93 13.81 17.25
C ALA A 142 -86.93 14.43 18.24
N PRO A 143 -86.70 15.76 18.19
CA PRO A 143 -85.78 16.38 19.13
C PRO A 143 -86.37 16.24 20.53
N SER A 144 -85.60 15.65 21.44
CA SER A 144 -85.90 15.69 22.87
C SER A 144 -84.61 15.61 23.69
N PRO A 145 -84.63 16.15 24.91
CA PRO A 145 -83.83 17.31 25.28
C PRO A 145 -82.60 16.89 26.09
N GLU A 146 -81.67 17.82 26.24
CA GLU A 146 -80.63 17.84 27.28
C GLU A 146 -79.78 16.57 27.46
N LYS A 147 -78.55 16.61 26.95
CA LYS A 147 -77.43 16.00 27.67
C LYS A 147 -76.60 17.09 28.33
N LYS A 148 -76.93 17.33 29.60
CA LYS A 148 -76.06 17.95 30.60
C LYS A 148 -74.72 17.20 30.64
N HIS A 149 -73.65 17.99 30.70
CA HIS A 149 -72.33 17.70 31.27
C HIS A 149 -71.88 16.24 31.37
N PHE A 150 -70.84 15.89 30.60
CA PHE A 150 -69.81 14.99 31.11
C PHE A 150 -68.43 15.49 30.69
N SER A 151 -67.54 15.55 31.68
CA SER A 151 -66.32 16.35 31.70
C SER A 151 -65.24 15.90 30.73
N GLU A 152 -64.54 16.88 30.16
CA GLU A 152 -63.15 16.73 29.69
C GLU A 152 -62.29 16.03 30.75
N LYS A 153 -61.79 14.83 30.44
CA LYS A 153 -60.54 14.35 31.03
C LYS A 153 -59.47 14.38 29.94
N LYS A 154 -58.66 15.43 29.97
CA LYS A 154 -57.41 15.55 29.21
C LYS A 154 -56.47 14.42 29.59
N SER A 155 -56.25 13.46 28.70
CA SER A 155 -55.16 12.50 28.80
C SER A 155 -53.84 13.18 28.41
N LYS A 156 -52.91 13.29 29.37
CA LYS A 156 -51.54 13.77 29.15
C LYS A 156 -50.78 12.82 28.21
N PRO A 157 -49.90 13.33 27.33
CA PRO A 157 -49.04 12.48 26.53
C PRO A 157 -47.89 11.90 27.37
N LEU A 158 -47.63 10.61 27.17
CA LEU A 158 -46.48 9.87 27.70
C LEU A 158 -45.16 10.55 27.27
N LYS A 159 -44.30 10.83 28.25
CA LYS A 159 -42.92 11.25 28.02
C LYS A 159 -42.18 10.14 27.27
N LYS A 160 -41.49 10.54 26.20
CA LYS A 160 -40.54 9.73 25.44
C LYS A 160 -39.44 9.19 26.38
N LEU A 161 -39.22 7.88 26.37
CA LEU A 161 -37.94 7.32 26.79
C LEU A 161 -36.86 7.78 25.81
N ARG A 162 -35.81 8.40 26.34
CA ARG A 162 -34.45 8.34 25.81
C ARG A 162 -33.63 7.56 26.82
#